data_AF-A0A4Q4KSL2-F1
#
_entry.id   AF-A0A4Q4KSL2-F1
#
_cell.length_a   1.000
_cell.length_b   1.000
_cell.length_c   1.000
_cell.angle_alpha   90.00
_cell.angle_beta   90.00
_cell.angle_gamma   90.00
#
_symmetry.space_group_name_H-M   'P 1'
#
loop_
_entity.id
_entity.type
_entity.pdbx_description
1 polymer ?
#
loop_
_entity_poly.entity_id
_entity_poly.type
_entity_poly.pdbx_seq_one_letter_code
_entity_poly.pdbx_strand_id
1 'polypeptide(L)'
;MNKMYQNINSISKGLILLLFTFLVSGFANSQTENEDTTYADSVIRRLQVYESFDVPSDFKNQYRNALRRVRRVYPLALEAARVIDSLDRELEHIEKNRKQNKMMRKAHNSLKDDFKFLLRDLYVSEGIVLTKLIYRETGMTVTEIIAKYKSGMQASIYTGLAGFFEQDLDAVYYPNTEDFVIECVINDIKSGKVAFDPTFDILSKAEFKKEKKEYKKSKKQNKEKLKQLEEMARQKQIENEKLTNNNN
;
A
#
# COMPACT_ATOMS: atom_id res chain seq x y z
N MET A 1 38.81 -23.38 58.80
CA MET A 1 38.02 -22.30 58.18
C MET A 1 37.96 -22.38 56.64
N ASN A 2 38.02 -23.56 56.00
CA ASN A 2 38.00 -23.64 54.53
C ASN A 2 37.49 -24.98 53.94
N LYS A 3 36.55 -25.66 54.62
CA LYS A 3 35.87 -26.87 54.06
C LYS A 3 34.34 -26.86 54.16
N MET A 4 33.73 -25.83 54.77
CA MET A 4 32.27 -25.72 54.89
C MET A 4 31.63 -24.85 53.78
N TYR A 5 32.40 -23.94 53.14
CA TYR A 5 31.93 -23.09 52.03
C TYR A 5 31.97 -23.76 50.64
N GLN A 6 32.58 -24.95 50.51
CA GLN A 6 32.67 -25.66 49.23
C GLN A 6 31.44 -26.55 48.94
N ASN A 7 30.56 -26.79 49.92
CA ASN A 7 29.42 -27.70 49.75
C ASN A 7 28.08 -26.99 49.52
N ILE A 8 28.00 -25.67 49.72
CA ILE A 8 26.78 -24.89 49.45
C ILE A 8 26.65 -24.58 47.95
N ASN A 9 27.77 -24.53 47.22
CA ASN A 9 27.82 -24.29 45.78
C ASN A 9 27.67 -25.55 44.91
N SER A 10 27.62 -26.77 45.49
CA SER A 10 27.31 -28.00 44.74
C SER A 10 25.82 -28.36 44.82
N ILE A 11 25.19 -28.14 45.98
CA ILE A 11 23.78 -28.45 46.23
C ILE A 11 22.84 -27.45 45.50
N SER A 12 23.21 -26.17 45.41
CA SER A 12 22.42 -25.17 44.67
C SER A 12 22.50 -25.34 43.15
N LYS A 13 23.62 -25.85 42.61
CA LYS A 13 23.79 -26.12 41.18
C LYS A 13 23.05 -27.39 40.73
N GLY A 14 22.94 -28.40 41.61
CA GLY A 14 22.17 -29.62 41.34
C GLY A 14 20.65 -29.40 41.31
N LEU A 15 20.13 -28.53 42.19
CA LEU A 15 18.70 -28.21 42.24
C LEU A 15 18.25 -27.33 41.05
N ILE A 16 19.12 -26.44 40.58
CA ILE A 16 18.87 -25.60 39.40
C ILE A 16 18.93 -26.41 38.10
N LEU A 17 19.79 -27.44 38.02
CA LEU A 17 19.86 -28.32 36.85
C LEU A 17 18.62 -29.23 36.73
N LEU A 18 18.06 -29.70 37.85
CA LEU A 18 16.82 -30.50 37.87
C LEU A 18 15.58 -29.70 37.45
N LEU A 19 15.52 -28.40 37.79
CA LEU A 19 14.47 -27.49 37.30
C LEU A 19 14.64 -27.15 35.81
N PHE A 20 15.87 -27.14 35.29
CA PHE A 20 16.13 -26.88 33.86
C PHE A 20 15.80 -28.10 32.98
N THR A 21 15.98 -29.34 33.48
CA THR A 21 15.63 -30.55 32.71
C THR A 21 14.12 -30.80 32.60
N PHE A 22 13.33 -30.30 33.55
CA PHE A 22 11.86 -30.40 33.49
C PHE A 22 11.23 -29.38 32.53
N LEU A 23 11.95 -28.30 32.19
CA LEU A 23 11.50 -27.28 31.23
C LEU A 23 11.79 -27.68 29.78
N VAL A 24 12.72 -28.60 29.53
CA VAL A 24 13.14 -29.03 28.19
C VAL A 24 12.45 -30.33 27.72
N SER A 25 11.81 -31.08 28.62
CA SER A 25 11.15 -32.37 28.28
C SER A 25 9.63 -32.26 28.04
N GLY A 26 9.06 -31.05 28.05
CA GLY A 26 7.63 -30.79 27.81
C GLY A 26 7.22 -30.45 26.37
N PHE A 27 8.16 -30.29 25.43
CA PHE A 27 7.82 -29.89 24.05
C PHE A 27 8.58 -30.73 23.02
N ALA A 28 8.26 -32.01 22.96
CA ALA A 28 8.53 -32.84 21.79
C ALA A 28 7.40 -33.87 21.64
N ASN A 29 6.23 -33.38 21.22
CA ASN A 29 5.25 -34.08 20.40
C ASN A 29 4.19 -33.08 19.92
N SER A 30 4.49 -32.37 18.83
CA SER A 30 3.55 -32.07 17.74
C SER A 30 4.19 -31.14 16.70
N GLN A 31 4.91 -31.73 15.76
CA GLN A 31 4.99 -31.26 14.37
C GLN A 31 4.60 -32.51 13.57
N THR A 32 3.63 -32.56 12.66
CA THR A 32 3.05 -31.58 11.74
C THR A 32 1.75 -32.18 11.20
N GLU A 33 0.66 -31.43 11.10
CA GLU A 33 -0.28 -31.42 9.95
C GLU A 33 -1.36 -30.35 10.21
N ASN A 34 -1.22 -29.23 9.49
CA ASN A 34 -2.27 -28.27 9.09
C ASN A 34 -3.29 -27.82 10.16
N GLU A 35 -3.04 -26.66 10.77
CA GLU A 35 -4.08 -25.86 11.43
C GLU A 35 -5.03 -25.25 10.39
N ASP A 36 -5.87 -26.09 9.79
CA ASP A 36 -7.09 -25.70 9.08
C ASP A 36 -8.19 -25.36 10.11
N THR A 37 -8.05 -24.32 10.94
CA THR A 37 -9.21 -23.88 11.76
C THR A 37 -9.21 -22.46 12.34
N THR A 38 -8.56 -21.47 11.71
CA THR A 38 -8.71 -20.06 12.16
C THR A 38 -8.96 -19.07 11.01
N TYR A 39 -9.60 -19.53 9.94
CA TYR A 39 -10.26 -18.70 8.91
C TYR A 39 -11.72 -19.14 8.67
N ALA A 40 -12.34 -19.74 9.69
CA ALA A 40 -13.78 -19.90 9.77
C ALA A 40 -14.33 -19.00 10.87
N ASP A 41 -13.83 -17.76 10.97
CA ASP A 41 -14.54 -16.73 11.73
C ASP A 41 -15.79 -16.38 10.93
N SER A 42 -16.87 -17.04 11.32
CA SER A 42 -18.26 -16.70 11.12
C SER A 42 -18.52 -15.70 9.99
N VAL A 43 -18.99 -16.20 8.84
CA VAL A 43 -19.64 -15.38 7.80
C VAL A 43 -20.98 -14.87 8.37
N ILE A 44 -20.93 -14.09 9.43
CA ILE A 44 -21.90 -13.04 9.66
C ILE A 44 -21.62 -12.06 8.52
N ARG A 45 -22.35 -12.21 7.41
CA ARG A 45 -22.53 -11.11 6.47
C ARG A 45 -23.19 -10.00 7.28
N ARG A 46 -22.39 -9.19 8.00
CA ARG A 46 -22.86 -7.96 8.61
C ARG A 46 -23.38 -7.14 7.45
N LEU A 47 -24.70 -7.07 7.32
CA LEU A 47 -25.36 -6.11 6.47
C LEU A 47 -24.88 -4.74 6.97
N GLN A 48 -23.96 -4.14 6.23
CA GLN A 48 -23.54 -2.77 6.49
C GLN A 48 -24.74 -1.90 6.13
N VAL A 49 -25.38 -1.36 7.16
CA VAL A 49 -26.42 -0.36 7.00
C VAL A 49 -25.69 0.95 6.73
N TYR A 50 -25.62 1.31 5.46
CA TYR A 50 -25.21 2.65 5.07
C TYR A 50 -26.39 3.59 5.30
N GLU A 51 -26.09 4.85 5.63
CA GLU A 51 -27.06 5.93 5.48
C GLU A 51 -27.57 5.93 4.04
N SER A 52 -28.87 6.17 3.83
CA SER A 52 -29.47 6.04 2.50
C SER A 52 -28.77 6.98 1.52
N PHE A 53 -28.02 6.40 0.59
CA PHE A 53 -27.29 7.12 -0.45
C PHE A 53 -27.73 6.64 -1.83
N ASP A 54 -27.84 7.58 -2.75
CA ASP A 54 -28.18 7.30 -4.14
C ASP A 54 -27.00 6.64 -4.84
N VAL A 55 -27.08 5.33 -5.03
CA VAL A 55 -26.07 4.58 -5.79
C VAL A 55 -25.96 5.20 -7.19
N PRO A 56 -24.74 5.62 -7.63
CA PRO A 56 -24.57 6.22 -8.94
C PRO A 56 -25.04 5.28 -10.04
N SER A 57 -25.71 5.83 -11.06
CA SER A 57 -26.18 5.05 -12.22
C SER A 57 -25.04 4.29 -12.92
N ASP A 58 -23.81 4.82 -12.87
CA ASP A 58 -22.60 4.23 -13.45
C ASP A 58 -21.72 3.46 -12.43
N PHE A 59 -22.31 2.96 -11.34
CA PHE A 59 -21.58 2.31 -10.25
C PHE A 59 -20.63 1.21 -10.73
N LYS A 60 -21.04 0.39 -11.70
CA LYS A 60 -20.22 -0.72 -12.22
C LYS A 60 -18.89 -0.25 -12.81
N ASN A 61 -18.91 0.84 -13.59
CA ASN A 61 -17.69 1.38 -14.19
C ASN A 61 -16.84 2.11 -13.14
N GLN A 62 -17.48 2.86 -12.24
CA GLN A 62 -16.79 3.51 -11.13
C GLN A 62 -16.08 2.48 -10.22
N TYR A 63 -16.76 1.40 -9.87
CA TYR A 63 -16.21 0.29 -9.09
C TYR A 63 -15.00 -0.34 -9.79
N ARG A 64 -15.09 -0.62 -11.09
CA ARG A 64 -13.96 -1.18 -11.87
C ARG A 64 -12.75 -0.24 -11.85
N ASN A 65 -12.98 1.06 -12.00
CA ASN A 65 -11.92 2.07 -11.96
C ASN A 65 -11.32 2.20 -10.55
N ALA A 66 -12.15 2.21 -9.51
CA ALA A 66 -11.74 2.23 -8.12
C ALA A 66 -10.91 0.98 -7.80
N LEU A 67 -11.38 -0.21 -8.15
CA LEU A 67 -10.67 -1.48 -7.95
C LEU A 67 -9.28 -1.48 -8.58
N ARG A 68 -9.15 -1.01 -9.82
CA ARG A 68 -7.85 -0.90 -10.49
C ARG A 68 -6.89 0.02 -9.73
N ARG A 69 -7.38 1.17 -9.24
CA ARG A 69 -6.57 2.13 -8.47
C ARG A 69 -6.21 1.56 -7.09
N VAL A 70 -7.19 1.05 -6.34
CA VAL A 70 -7.02 0.48 -5.00
C VAL A 70 -6.00 -0.66 -5.02
N ARG A 71 -6.07 -1.59 -5.98
CA ARG A 71 -5.05 -2.66 -6.11
C ARG A 71 -3.63 -2.12 -6.23
N ARG A 72 -3.46 -0.97 -6.89
CA ARG A 72 -2.14 -0.37 -7.11
C ARG A 72 -1.64 0.40 -5.90
N VAL A 73 -2.53 1.09 -5.19
CA VAL A 73 -2.13 2.06 -4.14
C VAL A 73 -2.40 1.60 -2.71
N TYR A 74 -3.29 0.65 -2.50
CA TYR A 74 -3.62 0.20 -1.14
C TYR A 74 -2.45 -0.45 -0.39
N PRO A 75 -1.58 -1.26 -1.04
CA PRO A 75 -0.37 -1.78 -0.39
C PRO A 75 0.52 -0.67 0.17
N LEU A 76 0.65 0.44 -0.56
CA LEU A 76 1.44 1.61 -0.16
C LEU A 76 0.81 2.31 1.04
N ALA A 77 -0.52 2.45 1.05
CA ALA A 77 -1.25 3.06 2.17
C ALA A 77 -1.10 2.24 3.45
N LEU A 78 -1.19 0.91 3.35
CA LEU A 78 -0.99 -0.01 4.47
C LEU A 78 0.45 0.04 5.02
N GLU A 79 1.45 0.10 4.14
CA GLU A 79 2.85 0.28 4.54
C GLU A 79 3.08 1.62 5.23
N ALA A 80 2.54 2.71 4.69
CA ALA A 80 2.60 4.02 5.31
C ALA A 80 1.97 4.01 6.71
N ALA A 81 0.78 3.44 6.86
CA ALA A 81 0.09 3.33 8.15
C ALA A 81 0.92 2.54 9.17
N ARG A 82 1.52 1.41 8.77
CA ARG A 82 2.39 0.62 9.64
C ARG A 82 3.64 1.38 10.07
N VAL A 83 4.28 2.12 9.16
CA VAL A 83 5.48 2.90 9.49
C VAL A 83 5.14 4.03 10.47
N ILE A 84 4.00 4.71 10.26
CA ILE A 84 3.51 5.77 11.16
C ILE A 84 3.21 5.19 12.55
N ASP A 85 2.46 4.10 12.62
CA ASP A 85 2.11 3.42 13.87
C ASP A 85 3.35 2.89 14.62
N SER A 86 4.31 2.31 13.90
CA SER A 86 5.60 1.91 14.48
C SER A 86 6.39 3.11 15.01
N LEU A 87 6.42 4.20 14.27
CA LEU A 87 7.13 5.42 14.66
C LEU A 87 6.49 6.06 15.90
N ASP A 88 5.17 6.11 15.97
CA ASP A 88 4.45 6.65 17.13
C ASP A 88 4.76 5.84 18.40
N ARG A 89 4.67 4.50 18.35
CA ARG A 89 5.08 3.62 19.46
C ARG A 89 6.52 3.82 19.89
N GLU A 90 7.43 3.96 18.93
CA GLU A 90 8.84 4.18 19.24
C GLU A 90 9.09 5.55 19.90
N LEU A 91 8.34 6.59 19.50
CA LEU A 91 8.48 7.94 20.02
C LEU A 91 7.92 8.07 21.45
N GLU A 92 6.88 7.31 21.81
CA GLU A 92 6.30 7.29 23.16
C GLU A 92 7.32 6.95 24.25
N HIS A 93 8.32 6.12 23.93
CA HIS A 93 9.33 5.66 24.89
C HIS A 93 10.61 6.50 24.92
N ILE A 94 10.64 7.65 24.23
CA ILE A 94 11.84 8.47 24.09
C ILE A 94 11.60 9.87 24.63
N GLU A 95 12.22 10.19 25.77
CA GLU A 95 12.12 11.53 26.37
C GLU A 95 13.00 12.58 25.66
N LYS A 96 14.11 12.16 25.05
CA LYS A 96 15.10 13.08 24.46
C LYS A 96 14.70 13.47 23.03
N ASN A 97 14.32 14.73 22.82
CA ASN A 97 14.02 15.34 21.51
C ASN A 97 15.05 15.00 20.41
N ARG A 98 16.35 14.98 20.74
CA ARG A 98 17.41 14.64 19.76
C ARG A 98 17.30 13.19 19.26
N LYS A 99 16.92 12.24 20.13
CA LYS A 99 16.75 10.83 19.77
C LYS A 99 15.47 10.65 18.93
N GLN A 100 14.37 11.29 19.34
CA GLN A 100 13.13 11.35 18.56
C GLN A 100 13.40 11.86 17.13
N ASN A 101 14.10 12.99 16.99
CA ASN A 101 14.47 13.56 15.69
C ASN A 101 15.32 12.61 14.84
N LYS A 102 16.24 11.85 15.45
CA LYS A 102 17.06 10.86 14.72
C LYS A 102 16.19 9.72 14.18
N MET A 103 15.20 9.27 14.94
CA MET A 103 14.33 8.17 14.55
C MET A 103 13.33 8.57 13.48
N MET A 104 12.69 9.73 13.62
CA MET A 104 11.85 10.31 12.56
C MET A 104 12.63 10.46 11.24
N ARG A 105 13.89 10.93 11.30
CA ARG A 105 14.76 11.01 10.11
C ARG A 105 15.02 9.65 9.46
N LYS A 106 15.23 8.61 10.26
CA LYS A 106 15.50 7.25 9.77
C LYS A 106 14.28 6.66 9.08
N ALA A 107 13.12 6.70 9.74
CA ALA A 107 11.84 6.23 9.19
C ALA A 107 11.52 6.97 7.88
N HIS A 108 11.67 8.29 7.89
CA HIS A 108 11.49 9.12 6.70
C HIS A 108 12.44 8.74 5.55
N ASN A 109 13.72 8.51 5.82
CA ASN A 109 14.67 8.17 4.75
C ASN A 109 14.35 6.80 4.11
N SER A 110 13.94 5.82 4.92
CA SER A 110 13.48 4.53 4.40
C SER A 110 12.28 4.73 3.48
N LEU A 111 11.22 5.40 3.97
CA LEU A 111 10.04 5.69 3.16
C LEU A 111 10.39 6.43 1.86
N LYS A 112 11.20 7.48 1.95
CA LYS A 112 11.52 8.30 0.78
C LYS A 112 12.25 7.49 -0.29
N ASP A 113 13.26 6.71 0.08
CA ASP A 113 14.08 6.00 -0.91
C ASP A 113 13.29 4.85 -1.55
N ASP A 114 12.46 4.16 -0.75
CA ASP A 114 11.63 3.04 -1.21
C ASP A 114 10.45 3.52 -2.10
N PHE A 115 9.84 4.67 -1.78
CA PHE A 115 8.62 5.13 -2.44
C PHE A 115 8.81 6.17 -3.55
N LYS A 116 9.97 6.84 -3.65
CA LYS A 116 10.13 8.00 -4.55
C LYS A 116 9.84 7.70 -6.02
N PHE A 117 10.29 6.56 -6.54
CA PHE A 117 10.07 6.21 -7.95
C PHE A 117 8.70 5.61 -8.19
N LEU A 118 8.18 4.86 -7.22
CA LEU A 118 6.82 4.33 -7.25
C LEU A 118 5.78 5.47 -7.30
N LEU A 119 5.91 6.45 -6.41
CA LEU A 119 5.04 7.64 -6.39
C LEU A 119 5.12 8.46 -7.68
N ARG A 120 6.31 8.52 -8.31
CA ARG A 120 6.51 9.20 -9.60
C ARG A 120 5.88 8.48 -10.78
N ASP A 121 5.59 7.19 -10.65
CA ASP A 121 4.94 6.43 -11.70
C ASP A 121 3.41 6.39 -11.58
N LEU A 122 2.85 6.79 -10.43
CA LEU A 122 1.40 6.87 -10.24
C LEU A 122 0.76 7.88 -11.18
N TYR A 123 -0.42 7.52 -11.69
CA TYR A 123 -1.32 8.52 -12.30
C TYR A 123 -1.86 9.45 -11.21
N VAL A 124 -2.20 10.69 -11.59
CA VAL A 124 -2.80 11.68 -10.65
C VAL A 124 -3.97 11.08 -9.89
N SER A 125 -4.92 10.46 -10.60
CA SER A 125 -6.09 9.82 -9.97
C SER A 125 -5.76 8.66 -9.03
N GLU A 126 -4.60 8.00 -9.20
CA GLU A 126 -4.14 6.96 -8.26
C GLU A 126 -3.55 7.60 -7.01
N GLY A 127 -2.78 8.68 -7.16
CA GLY A 127 -2.28 9.46 -6.02
C GLY A 127 -3.39 10.05 -5.16
N ILE A 128 -4.49 10.54 -5.75
CA ILE A 128 -5.68 10.99 -5.00
C ILE A 128 -6.26 9.85 -4.15
N VAL A 129 -6.40 8.65 -4.73
CA VAL A 129 -6.88 7.49 -3.97
C VAL A 129 -5.87 7.12 -2.89
N LEU A 130 -4.56 7.21 -3.15
CA LEU A 130 -3.53 6.93 -2.16
C LEU A 130 -3.63 7.85 -0.94
N THR A 131 -3.73 9.17 -1.11
CA THR A 131 -3.81 10.11 0.02
C THR A 131 -5.07 9.86 0.85
N LYS A 132 -6.20 9.62 0.19
CA LYS A 132 -7.45 9.21 0.82
C LYS A 132 -7.36 7.90 1.61
N LEU A 133 -6.70 6.88 1.06
CA LEU A 133 -6.48 5.61 1.76
C LEU A 133 -5.52 5.76 2.95
N ILE A 134 -4.50 6.61 2.84
CA ILE A 134 -3.64 6.94 3.99
C ILE A 134 -4.48 7.56 5.11
N TYR A 135 -5.36 8.52 4.78
CA TYR A 135 -6.29 9.08 5.77
C TYR A 135 -7.18 8.00 6.37
N ARG A 136 -7.76 7.12 5.55
CA ARG A 136 -8.62 6.01 6.01
C ARG A 136 -7.94 5.10 7.03
N GLU A 137 -6.66 4.78 6.83
CA GLU A 137 -5.93 3.84 7.69
C GLU A 137 -5.28 4.53 8.91
N THR A 138 -5.02 5.83 8.87
CA THR A 138 -4.27 6.56 9.92
C THR A 138 -5.08 7.63 10.66
N GLY A 139 -6.19 8.07 10.10
CA GLY A 139 -6.97 9.21 10.59
C GLY A 139 -6.31 10.57 10.39
N MET A 140 -5.17 10.64 9.71
CA MET A 140 -4.42 11.88 9.47
C MET A 140 -4.25 12.14 7.98
N THR A 141 -4.36 13.40 7.57
CA THR A 141 -4.03 13.80 6.20
C THR A 141 -2.52 13.68 5.97
N VAL A 142 -2.09 13.63 4.70
CA VAL A 142 -0.65 13.57 4.40
C VAL A 142 0.04 14.85 4.85
N THR A 143 -0.63 16.00 4.78
CA THR A 143 -0.13 17.27 5.33
C THR A 143 0.04 17.22 6.84
N GLU A 144 -0.92 16.64 7.57
CA GLU A 144 -0.84 16.47 9.03
C GLU A 144 0.32 15.54 9.42
N ILE A 145 0.47 14.40 8.71
CA ILE A 145 1.59 13.48 8.88
C ILE A 145 2.91 14.24 8.65
N ILE A 146 3.02 14.98 7.55
CA ILE A 146 4.18 15.82 7.24
C ILE A 146 4.47 16.81 8.37
N ALA A 147 3.44 17.52 8.87
CA ALA A 147 3.58 18.52 9.92
C ALA A 147 4.02 17.89 11.25
N LYS A 148 3.42 16.75 11.63
CA LYS A 148 3.70 16.00 12.86
C LYS A 148 5.16 15.56 12.93
N TYR A 149 5.71 15.05 11.82
CA TYR A 149 7.09 14.56 11.75
C TYR A 149 8.09 15.59 11.19
N LYS A 150 7.69 16.88 11.11
CA LYS A 150 8.48 17.95 10.50
C LYS A 150 9.77 18.30 11.22
N SER A 151 9.78 18.13 12.54
CA SER A 151 10.79 18.60 13.49
C SER A 151 12.22 18.04 13.30
N GLY A 152 12.45 17.21 12.28
CA GLY A 152 13.78 16.76 11.89
C GLY A 152 14.06 16.68 10.38
N MET A 153 13.13 17.02 9.49
CA MET A 153 13.26 16.69 8.05
C MET A 153 13.83 17.85 7.21
N GLN A 154 14.43 17.53 6.06
CA GLN A 154 14.91 18.53 5.10
C GLN A 154 13.73 19.19 4.36
N ALA A 155 13.69 20.53 4.34
CA ALA A 155 12.65 21.33 3.69
C ALA A 155 12.41 20.98 2.20
N SER A 156 13.47 20.59 1.49
CA SER A 156 13.44 20.31 0.04
C SER A 156 12.55 19.13 -0.37
N ILE A 157 12.17 18.27 0.57
CA ILE A 157 11.32 17.10 0.29
C ILE A 157 9.84 17.50 0.36
N TYR A 158 9.51 18.40 1.29
CA TYR A 158 8.17 18.97 1.40
C TYR A 158 7.79 19.76 0.18
N THR A 159 8.70 20.57 -0.37
CA THR A 159 8.48 21.25 -1.66
C THR A 159 8.25 20.25 -2.79
N GLY A 160 8.91 19.09 -2.75
CA GLY A 160 8.72 18.03 -3.72
C GLY A 160 7.34 17.38 -3.62
N LEU A 161 6.95 16.92 -2.43
CA LEU A 161 5.64 16.28 -2.19
C LEU A 161 4.47 17.25 -2.40
N ALA A 162 4.60 18.50 -1.95
CA ALA A 162 3.64 19.57 -2.18
C ALA A 162 3.42 19.80 -3.69
N GLY A 163 4.49 19.89 -4.48
CA GLY A 163 4.35 20.08 -5.93
C GLY A 163 3.72 18.90 -6.70
N PHE A 164 3.65 17.70 -6.13
CA PHE A 164 2.98 16.55 -6.77
C PHE A 164 1.48 16.45 -6.43
N PHE A 165 1.07 16.95 -5.26
CA PHE A 165 -0.23 16.64 -4.66
C PHE A 165 -0.86 17.80 -3.88
N GLU A 166 -0.43 19.04 -4.07
CA GLU A 166 -0.80 20.20 -3.24
C GLU A 166 -2.31 20.34 -2.95
N GLN A 167 -3.18 19.94 -3.88
CA GLN A 167 -4.64 19.96 -3.69
C GLN A 167 -5.21 18.71 -3.01
N ASP A 168 -4.49 17.58 -3.02
CA ASP A 168 -4.96 16.27 -2.56
C ASP A 168 -4.22 15.74 -1.32
N LEU A 169 -3.18 16.43 -0.83
CA LEU A 169 -2.47 16.06 0.41
C LEU A 169 -3.34 16.22 1.66
N ASP A 170 -4.30 17.15 1.60
CA ASP A 170 -5.29 17.43 2.65
C ASP A 170 -6.58 16.60 2.48
N ALA A 171 -6.59 15.62 1.57
CA ALA A 171 -7.79 14.84 1.29
C ALA A 171 -8.20 13.99 2.50
N VAL A 172 -9.48 14.11 2.88
CA VAL A 172 -10.17 13.31 3.89
C VAL A 172 -10.92 12.16 3.22
N TYR A 173 -11.21 11.10 3.97
CA TYR A 173 -11.93 9.92 3.50
C TYR A 173 -13.36 9.85 4.04
N TYR A 174 -14.35 9.83 3.16
CA TYR A 174 -15.78 9.79 3.53
C TYR A 174 -16.45 8.49 3.04
N PRO A 175 -16.43 7.41 3.84
CA PRO A 175 -16.87 6.08 3.40
C PRO A 175 -18.36 5.96 3.07
N ASN A 176 -19.19 6.87 3.61
CA ASN A 176 -20.65 6.84 3.45
C ASN A 176 -21.16 7.80 2.36
N THR A 177 -20.28 8.61 1.77
CA THR A 177 -20.66 9.61 0.76
C THR A 177 -19.69 9.55 -0.43
N GLU A 178 -18.72 10.45 -0.49
CA GLU A 178 -17.84 10.64 -1.66
C GLU A 178 -16.98 9.41 -1.98
N ASP A 179 -16.52 8.70 -0.96
CA ASP A 179 -15.59 7.57 -1.10
C ASP A 179 -16.28 6.20 -1.00
N PHE A 180 -17.61 6.19 -1.03
CA PHE A 180 -18.40 4.97 -0.91
C PHE A 180 -17.98 3.86 -1.88
N VAL A 181 -17.73 4.20 -3.15
CA VAL A 181 -17.31 3.20 -4.15
C VAL A 181 -15.95 2.60 -3.81
N ILE A 182 -15.02 3.41 -3.29
CA ILE A 182 -13.70 2.94 -2.84
C ILE A 182 -13.87 2.06 -1.60
N GLU A 183 -14.76 2.45 -0.68
CA GLU A 183 -15.04 1.65 0.52
C GLU A 183 -15.64 0.29 0.18
N CYS A 184 -16.56 0.21 -0.79
CA CYS A 184 -17.07 -1.06 -1.29
C CYS A 184 -15.93 -1.96 -1.81
N VAL A 185 -14.97 -1.41 -2.57
CA VAL A 185 -13.82 -2.16 -3.06
C VAL A 185 -12.97 -2.69 -1.90
N ILE A 186 -12.69 -1.85 -0.91
CA ILE A 186 -11.89 -2.27 0.27
C ILE A 186 -12.60 -3.37 1.05
N ASN A 187 -13.92 -3.26 1.23
CA ASN A 187 -14.70 -4.28 1.94
C ASN A 187 -14.77 -5.58 1.15
N ASP A 188 -14.88 -5.52 -0.18
CA ASP A 188 -14.79 -6.68 -1.06
C ASP A 188 -13.40 -7.36 -0.98
N ILE A 189 -12.32 -6.57 -0.85
CA ILE A 189 -10.97 -7.09 -0.60
C ILE A 189 -10.88 -7.76 0.78
N LYS A 190 -11.30 -7.06 1.84
CA LYS A 190 -11.23 -7.55 3.23
C LYS A 190 -12.07 -8.80 3.47
N SER A 191 -13.21 -8.91 2.78
CA SER A 191 -14.08 -10.11 2.83
C SER A 191 -13.58 -11.27 1.97
N GLY A 192 -12.49 -11.09 1.21
CA GLY A 192 -11.95 -12.13 0.32
C GLY A 192 -12.72 -12.31 -0.99
N LYS A 193 -13.77 -11.51 -1.23
CA LYS A 193 -14.51 -11.52 -2.51
C LYS A 193 -13.64 -11.08 -3.68
N VAL A 194 -12.62 -10.27 -3.43
CA VAL A 194 -11.65 -9.80 -4.41
C VAL A 194 -10.24 -10.16 -3.95
N ALA A 195 -9.50 -10.89 -4.78
CA ALA A 195 -8.09 -11.16 -4.53
C ALA A 195 -7.27 -9.85 -4.51
N PHE A 196 -6.41 -9.75 -3.50
CA PHE A 196 -5.55 -8.61 -3.22
C PHE A 196 -4.19 -9.09 -2.73
N ASP A 197 -3.13 -8.52 -3.31
CA ASP A 197 -1.76 -8.71 -2.88
C ASP A 197 -1.35 -7.46 -2.07
N PRO A 198 -1.01 -7.60 -0.77
CA PRO A 198 -0.59 -6.47 0.06
C PRO A 198 0.87 -6.05 -0.20
N THR A 199 1.57 -6.69 -1.13
CA THR A 199 2.93 -6.32 -1.52
C THR A 199 2.94 -5.33 -2.68
N PHE A 200 4.05 -4.62 -2.86
CA PHE A 200 4.26 -3.72 -3.99
C PHE A 200 5.71 -3.82 -4.48
N ASP A 201 5.90 -3.71 -5.79
CA ASP A 201 7.23 -3.75 -6.39
C ASP A 201 7.96 -2.41 -6.20
N ILE A 202 9.20 -2.47 -5.71
CA ILE A 202 10.07 -1.31 -5.61
C ILE A 202 10.67 -1.04 -6.99
N LEU A 203 10.28 0.07 -7.61
CA LEU A 203 10.81 0.46 -8.91
C LEU A 203 12.17 1.15 -8.77
N SER A 204 13.26 0.54 -9.26
CA SER A 204 14.56 1.20 -9.23
C SER A 204 14.62 2.40 -10.19
N LYS A 205 15.53 3.35 -9.93
CA LYS A 205 15.76 4.50 -10.82
C LYS A 205 16.07 4.09 -12.27
N ALA A 206 16.76 2.97 -12.46
CA ALA A 206 17.15 2.47 -13.77
C ALA A 206 15.93 1.91 -14.52
N GLU A 207 15.10 1.11 -13.83
CA GLU A 207 13.87 0.56 -14.37
C GLU A 207 12.87 1.65 -14.71
N PHE A 208 12.63 2.62 -13.80
CA PHE A 208 11.76 3.77 -14.08
C PHE A 208 12.18 4.51 -15.36
N LYS A 209 13.48 4.76 -15.54
CA LYS A 209 14.00 5.42 -16.76
C LYS A 209 13.78 4.56 -18.00
N LYS A 210 13.96 3.25 -17.90
CA LYS A 210 13.74 2.30 -18.99
C LYS A 210 12.27 2.28 -19.40
N GLU A 211 11.36 2.13 -18.45
CA GLU A 211 9.91 2.14 -18.68
C GLU A 211 9.43 3.44 -19.33
N LYS A 212 9.88 4.61 -18.83
CA LYS A 212 9.51 5.89 -19.45
C LYS A 212 10.03 6.03 -20.89
N LYS A 213 11.20 5.45 -21.20
CA LYS A 213 11.74 5.43 -22.57
C LYS A 213 10.90 4.52 -23.48
N GLU A 214 10.52 3.34 -22.99
CA GLU A 214 9.65 2.39 -23.69
C GLU A 214 8.25 2.96 -23.95
N TYR A 215 7.64 3.60 -22.95
CA TYR A 215 6.36 4.31 -23.11
C TYR A 215 6.41 5.40 -24.17
N LYS A 216 7.47 6.23 -24.20
CA LYS A 216 7.63 7.25 -25.24
C LYS A 216 7.75 6.63 -26.65
N LYS A 217 8.47 5.50 -26.76
CA LYS A 217 8.61 4.76 -28.00
C LYS A 217 7.28 4.15 -28.45
N SER A 218 6.55 3.50 -27.56
CA SER A 218 5.25 2.88 -27.87
C SER A 218 4.20 3.92 -28.26
N LYS A 219 4.17 5.08 -27.58
CA LYS A 219 3.29 6.20 -27.96
C LYS A 219 3.56 6.69 -29.39
N LYS A 220 4.83 6.81 -29.78
CA LYS A 220 5.21 7.17 -31.15
C LYS A 220 4.75 6.10 -32.15
N GLN A 221 5.00 4.83 -31.86
CA GLN A 221 4.59 3.70 -32.71
C GLN A 221 3.07 3.61 -32.85
N ASN A 222 2.31 3.79 -31.77
CA ASN A 222 0.85 3.75 -31.79
C ASN A 222 0.28 4.91 -32.62
N LYS A 223 0.89 6.10 -32.56
CA LYS A 223 0.53 7.23 -33.41
C LYS A 223 0.77 6.93 -34.89
N GLU A 224 1.88 6.30 -35.24
CA GLU A 224 2.19 5.90 -36.63
C GLU A 224 1.23 4.81 -37.13
N LYS A 225 0.97 3.77 -36.32
CA LYS A 225 -0.01 2.72 -36.64
C LYS A 225 -1.41 3.29 -36.86
N LEU A 226 -1.84 4.24 -36.04
CA LEU A 226 -3.16 4.87 -36.19
C LEU A 226 -3.27 5.60 -37.53
N LYS A 227 -2.25 6.36 -37.94
CA LYS A 227 -2.21 7.01 -39.25
C LYS A 227 -2.30 6.02 -40.41
N GLN A 228 -1.56 4.92 -40.32
CA GLN A 228 -1.59 3.87 -41.35
C GLN A 228 -2.97 3.22 -41.44
N LEU A 229 -3.62 2.94 -40.29
CA LEU A 229 -4.99 2.41 -40.24
C LEU A 229 -5.99 3.39 -40.88
N GLU A 230 -5.86 4.69 -40.59
CA GLU A 230 -6.70 5.74 -41.20
C GLU A 230 -6.49 5.87 -42.72
N GLU A 231 -5.26 5.72 -43.21
CA GLU A 231 -4.95 5.70 -44.64
C GLU A 231 -5.53 4.47 -45.34
N MET A 232 -5.36 3.28 -44.76
CA MET A 232 -5.95 2.05 -45.27
C MET A 232 -7.48 2.11 -45.30
N ALA A 233 -8.10 2.69 -44.26
CA ALA A 233 -9.55 2.88 -44.21
C ALA A 233 -10.04 3.80 -45.34
N ARG A 234 -9.34 4.91 -45.61
CA ARG A 234 -9.65 5.82 -46.72
C ARG A 234 -9.49 5.16 -48.09
N GLN A 235 -8.43 4.39 -48.29
CA GLN A 235 -8.23 3.68 -49.56
C GLN A 235 -9.34 2.67 -49.82
N LYS A 236 -9.73 1.90 -48.80
CA LYS A 236 -10.86 0.94 -48.91
C LYS A 236 -12.19 1.63 -49.22
N GLN A 237 -12.44 2.82 -48.66
CA GLN A 237 -13.63 3.60 -48.99
C GLN A 237 -13.64 4.01 -50.46
N ILE A 238 -12.52 4.57 -50.95
CA ILE A 238 -12.37 4.97 -52.37
C ILE A 238 -12.52 3.77 -53.31
N GLU A 239 -11.97 2.61 -52.95
CA GLU A 239 -12.08 1.39 -53.75
C GLU A 239 -13.53 0.89 -53.81
N ASN A 240 -14.23 0.88 -52.68
CA ASN A 240 -15.65 0.50 -52.63
C ASN A 240 -16.52 1.46 -53.46
N GLU A 241 -16.27 2.77 -53.41
CA GLU A 241 -16.98 3.78 -54.21
C GLU A 241 -16.76 3.58 -55.73
N LYS A 242 -15.54 3.21 -56.14
CA LYS A 242 -15.25 2.88 -57.54
C LYS A 242 -15.97 1.62 -57.99
N LEU A 243 -16.02 0.59 -57.15
CA LEU A 243 -16.74 -0.65 -57.45
C LEU A 243 -18.25 -0.44 -57.57
N THR A 244 -18.85 0.43 -56.74
CA THR A 244 -20.27 0.77 -56.84
C THR A 244 -20.60 1.58 -58.10
N ASN A 245 -19.69 2.46 -58.55
CA ASN A 245 -19.92 3.29 -59.74
C ASN A 245 -19.69 2.55 -61.07
N ASN A 246 -18.89 1.47 -61.10
CA ASN A 246 -18.69 0.66 -62.30
C ASN A 246 -19.79 -0.40 -62.54
N ASN A 247 -20.64 -0.66 -61.54
CA ASN A 247 -21.72 -1.66 -61.61
C ASN A 247 -23.11 -1.03 -61.84
N ASN A 248 -23.19 0.29 -62.01
CA ASN A 248 -24.38 1.06 -62.39
C ASN A 248 -24.19 1.65 -63.80
#